data_AF-A0AAE7CD02-F1
#
_entry.id   AF-A0AAE7CD02-F1
#
_cell.length_a   1.000
_cell.length_b   1.000
_cell.length_c   1.000
_cell.angle_alpha   90.00
_cell.angle_beta   90.00
_cell.angle_gamma   90.00
#
_symmetry.space_group_name_H-M   'P 1'
#
loop_
_entity.id
_entity.type
_entity.pdbx_description
1 polymer ?
#
loop_
_entity_poly.entity_id
_entity_poly.type
_entity_poly.pdbx_seq_one_letter_code
_entity_poly.pdbx_strand_id
1 'polypeptide(L)'
;MTVRTDSLTSPRSTRPGLAGVGETALTPSVRGERAAAPDLGDDVLVIEGLTKRFDEKVAVDDVALTVRAGSFYGIVGPNGAGKTTTMSMVTGLLRPDAGTVTVNGIDVWRDPLTAKRSIGVLPDRLRLFDRLTGAQLLHYSGALRGLDDAEIRSRAADLVQAFGLEDAVGRLVTDYSAGMTKKVALACAMIHSPRMLVLDEPFESVDPVSAANVVEILQDYVAHGGTVVLSSHGMDFIQRICDHVAIIVNGRVLASGTMDEVRAGRSLEERFVALAGGRRTAEGFSWLHSFSD
;
A
#
# COMPACT_ATOMS: atom_id res chain seq x y z
N MET A 1 -50.89 -14.84 -44.96
CA MET A 1 -51.19 -14.01 -46.14
C MET A 1 -49.88 -13.77 -46.89
N THR A 2 -49.82 -14.13 -48.17
CA THR A 2 -48.63 -14.02 -49.06
C THR A 2 -48.44 -12.54 -49.45
N VAL A 3 -47.23 -11.99 -49.63
CA VAL A 3 -46.36 -11.95 -50.86
C VAL A 3 -45.09 -11.15 -50.42
N ARG A 4 -43.83 -11.58 -50.58
CA ARG A 4 -42.94 -11.90 -51.73
C ARG A 4 -42.27 -10.66 -52.41
N THR A 5 -40.96 -10.79 -52.68
CA THR A 5 -40.15 -10.16 -53.78
C THR A 5 -39.89 -8.63 -53.76
N ASP A 6 -38.79 -8.08 -54.30
CA ASP A 6 -37.64 -8.68 -55.00
C ASP A 6 -36.29 -7.91 -54.87
N SER A 7 -35.25 -8.41 -55.54
CA SER A 7 -33.86 -7.89 -55.60
C SER A 7 -33.47 -7.25 -56.96
N LEU A 8 -32.33 -6.53 -57.03
CA LEU A 8 -31.43 -6.20 -58.19
C LEU A 8 -30.52 -5.01 -57.76
N THR A 9 -29.17 -5.00 -57.74
CA THR A 9 -28.09 -5.27 -58.72
C THR A 9 -27.75 -4.10 -59.66
N SER A 10 -26.46 -3.72 -59.72
CA SER A 10 -25.91 -2.51 -60.38
C SER A 10 -25.40 -2.74 -61.83
N PRO A 11 -25.05 -1.66 -62.55
CA PRO A 11 -23.88 -1.68 -63.45
C PRO A 11 -22.89 -0.50 -63.27
N ARG A 12 -21.84 -0.46 -64.10
CA ARG A 12 -20.63 0.40 -63.98
C ARG A 12 -20.48 1.44 -65.12
N SER A 13 -19.62 2.44 -64.90
CA SER A 13 -18.96 3.28 -65.92
C SER A 13 -17.70 3.92 -65.29
N THR A 14 -16.67 4.40 -66.00
CA THR A 14 -15.65 3.79 -66.88
C THR A 14 -14.45 4.77 -66.96
N ARG A 15 -13.24 4.30 -67.31
CA ARG A 15 -11.92 5.00 -67.30
C ARG A 15 -11.75 6.05 -68.45
N PRO A 16 -10.79 7.01 -68.46
CA PRO A 16 -9.30 6.89 -68.38
C PRO A 16 -8.64 7.87 -67.37
N GLY A 17 -7.31 8.01 -67.18
CA GLY A 17 -6.11 7.38 -67.79
C GLY A 17 -5.33 8.35 -68.72
N LEU A 18 -4.00 8.48 -68.69
CA LEU A 18 -2.94 7.94 -67.82
C LEU A 18 -2.51 9.03 -66.78
N ALA A 19 -1.27 9.33 -66.33
CA ALA A 19 0.12 8.85 -66.50
C ALA A 19 0.94 9.13 -65.21
N GLY A 20 2.28 8.99 -65.21
CA GLY A 20 3.12 9.15 -63.98
C GLY A 20 4.48 9.83 -64.17
N VAL A 21 5.05 10.31 -63.05
CA VAL A 21 6.41 10.86 -62.85
C VAL A 21 6.80 10.66 -61.37
N GLY A 22 8.09 10.43 -61.10
CA GLY A 22 8.73 10.81 -59.83
C GLY A 22 8.78 9.78 -58.71
N GLU A 23 9.84 8.96 -58.69
CA GLU A 23 10.40 8.53 -57.40
C GLU A 23 10.98 9.75 -56.68
N THR A 24 10.66 9.92 -55.40
CA THR A 24 11.33 10.88 -54.52
C THR A 24 11.45 10.24 -53.15
N ALA A 25 12.69 10.03 -52.69
CA ALA A 25 12.96 9.33 -51.45
C ALA A 25 12.45 10.13 -50.25
N LEU A 26 11.48 9.56 -49.52
CA LEU A 26 11.04 10.10 -48.24
C LEU A 26 12.11 9.79 -47.17
N THR A 27 12.86 10.81 -46.77
CA THR A 27 13.78 10.74 -45.62
C THR A 27 13.01 10.33 -44.36
N PRO A 28 13.52 9.38 -43.55
CA PRO A 28 12.84 8.95 -42.34
C PRO A 28 12.78 10.10 -41.33
N SER A 29 11.57 10.57 -41.04
CA SER A 29 11.34 11.55 -39.97
C SER A 29 11.79 10.96 -38.63
N VAL A 30 12.66 11.67 -37.91
CA VAL A 30 13.06 11.28 -36.56
C VAL A 30 11.83 11.29 -35.65
N ARG A 31 11.26 10.11 -35.38
CA ARG A 31 10.34 9.93 -34.27
C ARG A 31 11.15 10.14 -33.00
N GLY A 32 10.93 11.27 -32.33
CA GLY A 32 11.51 11.51 -31.02
C GLY A 32 11.18 10.35 -30.09
N GLU A 33 12.18 9.85 -29.39
CA GLU A 33 12.03 8.76 -28.45
C GLU A 33 11.07 9.19 -27.33
N ARG A 34 9.85 8.67 -27.36
CA ARG A 34 9.12 8.46 -26.12
C ARG A 34 9.99 7.50 -25.32
N ALA A 35 10.69 8.02 -24.31
CA ALA A 35 11.29 7.20 -23.28
C ALA A 35 10.25 6.16 -22.86
N ALA A 36 10.61 4.88 -22.97
CA ALA A 36 9.70 3.82 -22.59
C ALA A 36 9.31 4.03 -21.13
N ALA A 37 8.02 3.88 -20.81
CA ALA A 37 7.66 3.68 -19.41
C ALA A 37 8.47 2.45 -18.93
N PRO A 38 9.07 2.51 -17.72
CA PRO A 38 9.83 1.37 -17.22
C PRO A 38 8.95 0.13 -17.23
N ASP A 39 9.54 -1.01 -17.60
CA ASP A 39 8.86 -2.29 -17.48
C ASP A 39 8.74 -2.59 -15.98
N LEU A 40 7.53 -2.33 -15.44
CA LEU A 40 7.26 -2.39 -14.01
C LEU A 40 7.26 -3.83 -13.46
N GLY A 41 7.27 -4.85 -14.32
CA GLY A 41 7.33 -6.26 -13.92
C GLY A 41 6.29 -6.62 -12.84
N ASP A 42 6.77 -7.23 -11.76
CA ASP A 42 5.97 -7.58 -10.58
C ASP A 42 5.95 -6.46 -9.50
N ASP A 43 6.38 -5.22 -9.79
CA ASP A 43 6.45 -4.14 -8.80
C ASP A 43 5.06 -3.51 -8.54
N VAL A 44 4.50 -3.75 -7.35
CA VAL A 44 3.15 -3.33 -6.93
C VAL A 44 3.11 -1.90 -6.39
N LEU A 45 4.22 -1.41 -5.81
CA LEU A 45 4.37 -0.03 -5.36
C LEU A 45 5.75 0.50 -5.74
N VAL A 46 5.78 1.63 -6.43
CA VAL A 46 6.99 2.38 -6.77
C VAL A 46 6.85 3.81 -6.24
N ILE A 47 7.87 4.27 -5.54
CA ILE A 47 8.01 5.61 -4.98
C ILE A 47 9.31 6.21 -5.51
N GLU A 48 9.26 7.43 -6.04
CA GLU A 48 10.43 8.10 -6.63
C GLU A 48 10.52 9.54 -6.12
N GLY A 49 11.65 9.92 -5.50
CA GLY A 49 11.95 11.28 -5.04
C GLY A 49 10.93 11.90 -4.06
N LEU A 50 10.17 11.08 -3.35
CA LEU A 50 8.98 11.50 -2.62
C LEU A 50 9.36 12.39 -1.43
N THR A 51 8.85 13.62 -1.45
CA THR A 51 9.25 14.67 -0.52
C THR A 51 8.04 15.36 0.09
N LYS A 52 8.08 15.60 1.41
CA LYS A 52 7.07 16.33 2.16
C LYS A 52 7.66 17.29 3.17
N ARG A 53 7.21 18.54 3.12
CA ARG A 53 7.51 19.61 4.07
C ARG A 53 6.26 20.01 4.84
N PHE A 54 6.45 20.35 6.11
CA PHE A 54 5.47 21.04 6.95
C PHE A 54 6.18 22.26 7.52
N ASP A 55 5.85 23.44 6.98
CA ASP A 55 6.55 24.70 7.26
C ASP A 55 8.07 24.55 7.07
N GLU A 56 8.86 24.82 8.12
CA GLU A 56 10.32 24.67 8.10
C GLU A 56 10.78 23.20 8.10
N LYS A 57 9.96 22.27 8.64
CA LYS A 57 10.33 20.86 8.85
C LYS A 57 10.14 20.03 7.58
N VAL A 58 11.22 19.49 7.05
CA VAL A 58 11.15 18.35 6.13
C VAL A 58 10.80 17.10 6.93
N ALA A 59 9.73 16.40 6.55
CA ALA A 59 9.23 15.20 7.22
C ALA A 59 9.45 13.92 6.41
N VAL A 60 9.57 14.07 5.08
CA VAL A 60 10.01 13.04 4.13
C VAL A 60 10.86 13.75 3.08
N ASP A 61 11.99 13.20 2.71
CA ASP A 61 13.07 13.89 2.00
C ASP A 61 13.69 12.94 0.97
N ASP A 62 13.37 13.13 -0.31
CA ASP A 62 13.89 12.34 -1.44
C ASP A 62 13.75 10.80 -1.25
N VAL A 63 12.59 10.33 -0.77
CA VAL A 63 12.35 8.89 -0.57
C VAL A 63 12.10 8.21 -1.90
N ALA A 64 12.95 7.23 -2.21
CA ALA A 64 12.72 6.21 -3.24
C ALA A 64 12.51 4.84 -2.59
N LEU A 65 11.58 4.05 -3.12
CA LEU A 65 11.25 2.71 -2.63
C LEU A 65 10.47 1.91 -3.69
N THR A 66 10.82 0.64 -3.88
CA THR A 66 10.09 -0.32 -4.71
C THR A 66 9.66 -1.52 -3.87
N VAL A 67 8.43 -2.00 -4.07
CA VAL A 67 7.83 -3.16 -3.39
C VAL A 67 7.12 -4.05 -4.41
N ARG A 68 7.26 -5.37 -4.28
CA ARG A 68 6.78 -6.37 -5.25
C ARG A 68 5.44 -7.01 -4.89
N ALA A 69 4.85 -7.69 -5.87
CA ALA A 69 3.77 -8.65 -5.67
C ALA A 69 4.22 -9.76 -4.72
N GLY A 70 3.34 -10.19 -3.82
CA GLY A 70 3.63 -11.32 -2.92
C GLY A 70 4.72 -11.06 -1.87
N SER A 71 5.06 -9.80 -1.58
CA SER A 71 6.00 -9.44 -0.50
C SER A 71 5.29 -8.93 0.75
N PHE A 72 5.78 -9.35 1.92
CA PHE A 72 5.46 -8.78 3.22
C PHE A 72 6.55 -7.75 3.59
N TYR A 73 6.28 -6.48 3.29
CA TYR A 73 7.25 -5.39 3.36
C TYR A 73 7.13 -4.56 4.65
N GLY A 74 8.22 -4.47 5.42
CA GLY A 74 8.31 -3.65 6.64
C GLY A 74 8.94 -2.27 6.42
N ILE A 75 8.35 -1.22 6.98
CA ILE A 75 8.94 0.13 7.06
C ILE A 75 9.30 0.40 8.52
N VAL A 76 10.59 0.46 8.84
CA VAL A 76 11.08 0.63 10.22
C VAL A 76 11.78 1.95 10.45
N GLY A 77 11.68 2.45 11.67
CA GLY A 77 12.29 3.72 12.08
C GLY A 77 11.68 4.26 13.36
N PRO A 78 12.37 5.21 14.03
CA PRO A 78 11.92 5.79 15.28
C PRO A 78 10.69 6.68 15.08
N ASN A 79 10.06 7.07 16.18
CA ASN A 79 8.92 7.98 16.14
C ASN A 79 9.34 9.34 15.57
N GLY A 80 8.53 9.87 14.65
CA GLY A 80 8.85 11.09 13.91
C GLY A 80 9.80 10.91 12.70
N ALA A 81 10.25 9.69 12.39
CA ALA A 81 11.17 9.43 11.26
C ALA A 81 10.56 9.61 9.86
N GLY A 82 9.24 9.74 9.74
CA GLY A 82 8.52 9.95 8.47
C GLY A 82 7.58 8.81 8.06
N LYS A 83 7.60 7.64 8.73
CA LYS A 83 6.83 6.43 8.36
C LYS A 83 5.36 6.72 7.95
N THR A 84 4.56 7.21 8.91
CA THR A 84 3.15 7.62 8.71
C THR A 84 2.97 8.66 7.62
N THR A 85 3.91 9.59 7.47
CA THR A 85 3.87 10.63 6.42
C THR A 85 4.02 10.01 5.03
N THR A 86 5.00 9.12 4.85
CA THR A 86 5.21 8.35 3.62
C THR A 86 3.99 7.51 3.29
N MET A 87 3.44 6.77 4.26
CA MET A 87 2.25 5.94 4.06
C MET A 87 0.99 6.76 3.76
N SER A 88 0.84 7.95 4.37
CA SER A 88 -0.24 8.89 4.04
C SER A 88 -0.14 9.42 2.60
N MET A 89 1.08 9.57 2.06
CA MET A 89 1.28 9.94 0.66
C MET A 89 1.02 8.77 -0.30
N VAL A 90 1.45 7.56 0.05
CA VAL A 90 1.20 6.32 -0.73
C VAL A 90 -0.29 6.01 -0.85
N THR A 91 -1.06 6.25 0.21
CA THR A 91 -2.49 5.96 0.27
C THR A 91 -3.38 7.07 -0.31
N GLY A 92 -2.79 8.15 -0.83
CA GLY A 92 -3.53 9.28 -1.37
C GLY A 92 -4.30 10.08 -0.31
N LEU A 93 -3.83 10.11 0.94
CA LEU A 93 -4.42 10.86 2.05
C LEU A 93 -3.72 12.22 2.28
N LEU A 94 -2.42 12.31 1.98
CA LEU A 94 -1.59 13.51 2.13
C LEU A 94 -0.87 13.78 0.81
N ARG A 95 -0.99 14.98 0.23
CA ARG A 95 -0.31 15.26 -1.05
C ARG A 95 1.20 15.53 -0.85
N PRO A 96 2.10 14.85 -1.60
CA PRO A 96 3.52 15.19 -1.62
C PRO A 96 3.77 16.57 -2.21
N ASP A 97 4.92 17.15 -1.89
CA ASP A 97 5.37 18.43 -2.46
C ASP A 97 6.28 18.21 -3.69
N ALA A 98 6.97 17.07 -3.75
CA ALA A 98 7.69 16.58 -4.92
C ALA A 98 7.73 15.04 -4.94
N GLY A 99 8.08 14.46 -6.09
CA GLY A 99 8.14 13.02 -6.32
C GLY A 99 6.81 12.38 -6.76
N THR A 100 6.87 11.09 -7.07
CA THR A 100 5.77 10.27 -7.60
C THR A 100 5.47 9.08 -6.69
N VAL A 101 4.22 8.61 -6.74
CA VAL A 101 3.83 7.29 -6.24
C VAL A 101 2.99 6.60 -7.30
N THR A 102 3.40 5.39 -7.67
CA THR A 102 2.71 4.51 -8.61
C THR A 102 2.34 3.22 -7.88
N VAL A 103 1.07 2.80 -7.98
CA VAL A 103 0.58 1.55 -7.38
C VAL A 103 -0.12 0.72 -8.46
N ASN A 104 0.31 -0.52 -8.67
CA ASN A 104 -0.14 -1.39 -9.78
C ASN A 104 -0.11 -0.67 -11.15
N GLY A 105 0.96 0.09 -11.43
CA GLY A 105 1.08 0.92 -12.64
C GLY A 105 0.25 2.21 -12.68
N ILE A 106 -0.50 2.54 -11.61
CA ILE A 106 -1.38 3.71 -11.56
C ILE A 106 -0.76 4.80 -10.67
N ASP A 107 -0.50 5.98 -11.25
CA ASP A 107 -0.10 7.18 -10.51
C ASP A 107 -1.22 7.61 -9.55
N VAL A 108 -0.92 7.54 -8.24
CA VAL A 108 -1.86 7.76 -7.13
C VAL A 108 -2.44 9.19 -7.12
N TRP A 109 -1.75 10.16 -7.71
CA TRP A 109 -2.16 11.57 -7.73
C TRP A 109 -2.75 12.02 -9.06
N ARG A 110 -2.63 11.19 -10.10
CA ARG A 110 -3.23 11.38 -11.43
C ARG A 110 -4.55 10.63 -11.59
N ASP A 111 -4.66 9.41 -11.09
CA ASP A 111 -5.91 8.67 -10.94
C ASP A 111 -6.06 8.11 -9.50
N PRO A 112 -6.40 8.97 -8.52
CA PRO A 112 -6.57 8.55 -7.14
C PRO A 112 -7.75 7.58 -6.93
N LEU A 113 -8.72 7.50 -7.84
CA LEU A 113 -9.89 6.63 -7.68
C LEU A 113 -9.55 5.19 -8.09
N THR A 114 -8.91 5.01 -9.25
CA THR A 114 -8.48 3.67 -9.69
C THR A 114 -7.33 3.15 -8.84
N ALA A 115 -6.37 4.01 -8.44
CA ALA A 115 -5.33 3.63 -7.49
C ALA A 115 -5.93 3.14 -6.17
N LYS A 116 -6.83 3.92 -5.54
CA LYS A 116 -7.44 3.55 -4.25
C LYS A 116 -8.27 2.27 -4.31
N ARG A 117 -8.92 1.93 -5.44
CA ARG A 117 -9.59 0.62 -5.60
C ARG A 117 -8.64 -0.56 -5.35
N SER A 118 -7.38 -0.45 -5.76
CA SER A 118 -6.37 -1.50 -5.55
C SER A 118 -5.75 -1.53 -4.15
N ILE A 119 -6.06 -0.55 -3.28
CA ILE A 119 -5.42 -0.34 -1.98
C ILE A 119 -6.42 -0.51 -0.82
N GLY A 120 -6.09 -1.35 0.15
CA GLY A 120 -6.66 -1.35 1.50
C GLY A 120 -5.77 -0.55 2.46
N VAL A 121 -6.37 0.19 3.39
CA VAL A 121 -5.64 1.12 4.27
C VAL A 121 -6.07 0.97 5.71
N LEU A 122 -5.10 0.76 6.60
CA LEU A 122 -5.25 0.88 8.05
C LEU A 122 -4.33 2.01 8.53
N PRO A 123 -4.85 3.21 8.83
CA PRO A 123 -4.05 4.31 9.39
C PRO A 123 -3.88 4.16 10.91
N ASP A 124 -2.77 4.67 11.45
CA ASP A 124 -2.45 4.67 12.89
C ASP A 124 -3.61 5.26 13.73
N ARG A 125 -3.97 6.52 13.46
CA ARG A 125 -5.09 7.20 14.11
C ARG A 125 -6.42 6.86 13.43
N LEU A 126 -6.92 5.67 13.74
CA LEU A 126 -8.27 5.23 13.36
C LEU A 126 -9.35 6.23 13.81
N ARG A 127 -10.32 6.44 12.91
CA ARG A 127 -11.55 7.22 13.11
C ARG A 127 -12.69 6.48 12.41
N LEU A 128 -13.14 5.40 13.04
CA LEU A 128 -14.28 4.60 12.59
C LEU A 128 -15.59 5.29 13.01
N PHE A 129 -16.71 4.86 12.42
CA PHE A 129 -18.04 5.26 12.88
C PHE A 129 -18.40 4.47 14.15
N ASP A 130 -18.13 5.10 15.30
CA ASP A 130 -18.38 4.61 16.66
C ASP A 130 -19.84 4.15 16.92
N ARG A 131 -20.81 4.79 16.26
CA ARG A 131 -22.25 4.51 16.33
C ARG A 131 -22.76 3.46 15.34
N LEU A 132 -21.89 2.85 14.52
CA LEU A 132 -22.25 1.64 13.77
C LEU A 132 -21.91 0.39 14.58
N THR A 133 -22.61 -0.71 14.32
CA THR A 133 -22.13 -2.04 14.71
C THR A 133 -20.98 -2.48 13.81
N GLY A 134 -20.19 -3.47 14.25
CA GLY A 134 -19.14 -4.07 13.41
C GLY A 134 -19.69 -4.58 12.06
N ALA A 135 -20.87 -5.20 12.08
CA ALA A 135 -21.57 -5.66 10.87
C ALA A 135 -21.92 -4.50 9.91
N GLN A 136 -22.45 -3.40 10.45
CA GLN A 136 -22.80 -2.22 9.67
C GLN A 136 -21.57 -1.49 9.13
N LEU A 137 -20.47 -1.45 9.89
CA LEU A 137 -19.21 -0.86 9.45
C LEU A 137 -18.59 -1.66 8.29
N LEU A 138 -18.58 -2.99 8.40
CA LEU A 138 -18.14 -3.88 7.30
C LEU A 138 -19.02 -3.72 6.06
N HIS A 139 -20.35 -3.69 6.24
CA HIS A 139 -21.29 -3.49 5.13
C HIS A 139 -21.07 -2.14 4.43
N TYR A 140 -20.98 -1.05 5.19
CA TYR A 140 -20.64 0.28 4.70
C TYR A 140 -19.32 0.29 3.93
N SER A 141 -18.27 -0.34 4.47
CA SER A 141 -16.96 -0.41 3.82
C SER A 141 -16.98 -1.20 2.51
N GLY A 142 -17.70 -2.31 2.44
CA GLY A 142 -17.89 -3.07 1.20
C GLY A 142 -18.71 -2.31 0.15
N ALA A 143 -19.80 -1.67 0.55
CA ALA A 143 -20.66 -0.89 -0.34
C ALA A 143 -19.92 0.34 -0.92
N LEU A 144 -19.11 1.03 -0.10
CA LEU A 144 -18.24 2.14 -0.55
C LEU A 144 -17.19 1.69 -1.58
N ARG A 145 -16.86 0.39 -1.62
CA ARG A 145 -15.95 -0.22 -2.59
C ARG A 145 -16.64 -0.77 -3.84
N GLY A 146 -17.97 -0.75 -3.88
CA GLY A 146 -18.78 -1.21 -5.02
C GLY A 146 -19.04 -2.71 -5.07
N LEU A 147 -18.88 -3.42 -3.95
CA LEU A 147 -19.31 -4.82 -3.81
C LEU A 147 -20.84 -4.89 -3.71
N ASP A 148 -21.44 -6.04 -4.07
CA ASP A 148 -22.89 -6.26 -3.86
C ASP A 148 -23.22 -6.81 -2.46
N ASP A 149 -24.48 -6.68 -2.06
CA ASP A 149 -25.00 -7.09 -0.75
C ASP A 149 -24.75 -8.57 -0.38
N ALA A 150 -24.68 -9.48 -1.37
CA ALA A 150 -24.44 -10.90 -1.13
C ALA A 150 -22.94 -11.18 -0.97
N GLU A 151 -22.10 -10.59 -1.82
CA GLU A 151 -20.65 -10.66 -1.70
C GLU A 151 -20.18 -10.03 -0.38
N ILE A 152 -20.72 -8.86 -0.01
CA ILE A 152 -20.46 -8.21 1.28
C ILE A 152 -20.80 -9.13 2.44
N ARG A 153 -21.97 -9.78 2.45
CA ARG A 153 -22.37 -10.69 3.53
C ARG A 153 -21.45 -11.90 3.65
N SER A 154 -21.01 -12.50 2.54
CA SER A 154 -20.06 -13.61 2.56
C SER A 154 -18.74 -13.17 3.15
N ARG A 155 -18.08 -12.19 2.50
CA ARG A 155 -16.75 -11.72 2.91
C ARG A 155 -16.73 -11.15 4.33
N ALA A 156 -17.81 -10.50 4.77
CA ALA A 156 -17.93 -10.03 6.14
C ALA A 156 -18.02 -11.18 7.16
N ALA A 157 -18.72 -12.27 6.86
CA ALA A 157 -18.74 -13.45 7.72
C ALA A 157 -17.36 -14.11 7.82
N ASP A 158 -16.71 -14.32 6.68
CA ASP A 158 -15.37 -14.91 6.57
C ASP A 158 -14.34 -14.09 7.39
N LEU A 159 -14.36 -12.76 7.24
CA LEU A 159 -13.47 -11.85 7.97
C LEU A 159 -13.80 -11.77 9.47
N VAL A 160 -15.07 -11.81 9.86
CA VAL A 160 -15.48 -11.77 11.28
C VAL A 160 -15.03 -13.02 12.01
N GLN A 161 -15.13 -14.19 11.38
CA GLN A 161 -14.59 -15.43 11.91
C GLN A 161 -13.06 -15.41 11.95
N ALA A 162 -12.39 -15.07 10.83
CA ALA A 162 -10.93 -15.02 10.78
C ALA A 162 -10.33 -14.10 11.84
N PHE A 163 -10.90 -12.90 12.03
CA PHE A 163 -10.43 -11.95 13.03
C PHE A 163 -10.91 -12.23 14.47
N GLY A 164 -11.72 -13.25 14.74
CA GLY A 164 -12.24 -13.53 16.10
C GLY A 164 -13.05 -12.34 16.63
N LEU A 165 -14.16 -12.05 15.96
CA LEU A 165 -15.07 -10.91 16.21
C LEU A 165 -16.54 -11.33 16.31
N GLU A 166 -16.86 -12.62 16.31
CA GLU A 166 -18.22 -13.18 16.27
C GLU A 166 -19.11 -12.63 17.40
N ASP A 167 -18.64 -12.73 18.65
CA ASP A 167 -19.33 -12.20 19.85
C ASP A 167 -19.39 -10.66 19.91
N ALA A 168 -18.69 -9.98 18.99
CA ALA A 168 -18.55 -8.53 18.96
C ALA A 168 -19.26 -7.86 17.78
N VAL A 169 -19.48 -8.56 16.67
CA VAL A 169 -19.88 -7.95 15.39
C VAL A 169 -21.24 -7.23 15.46
N GLY A 170 -22.15 -7.70 16.32
CA GLY A 170 -23.45 -7.08 16.58
C GLY A 170 -23.45 -5.93 17.59
N ARG A 171 -22.34 -5.67 18.30
CA ARG A 171 -22.17 -4.56 19.25
C ARG A 171 -21.69 -3.29 18.53
N LEU A 172 -21.92 -2.13 19.14
CA LEU A 172 -21.44 -0.85 18.61
C LEU A 172 -19.91 -0.78 18.67
N VAL A 173 -19.30 -0.12 17.69
CA VAL A 173 -17.85 0.09 17.63
C VAL A 173 -17.36 0.96 18.80
N THR A 174 -18.21 1.80 19.38
CA THR A 174 -17.89 2.52 20.64
C THR A 174 -17.68 1.61 21.85
N ASP A 175 -18.14 0.36 21.82
CA ASP A 175 -17.99 -0.61 22.91
C ASP A 175 -16.75 -1.52 22.72
N TYR A 176 -15.99 -1.33 21.64
CA TYR A 176 -14.85 -2.19 21.28
C TYR A 176 -13.60 -1.81 22.08
N SER A 177 -12.77 -2.81 22.40
CA SER A 177 -11.40 -2.54 22.86
C SER A 177 -10.56 -1.94 21.73
N ALA A 178 -9.39 -1.37 22.06
CA ALA A 178 -8.46 -0.86 21.05
C ALA A 178 -8.03 -1.97 20.05
N GLY A 179 -7.76 -3.18 20.54
CA GLY A 179 -7.46 -4.35 19.71
C GLY A 179 -8.63 -4.75 18.81
N MET A 180 -9.85 -4.85 19.35
CA MET A 180 -11.05 -5.13 18.55
C MET A 180 -11.29 -4.07 17.47
N THR A 181 -11.04 -2.80 17.79
CA THR A 181 -11.11 -1.66 16.89
C THR A 181 -10.10 -1.78 15.74
N LYS A 182 -8.85 -2.17 16.01
CA LYS A 182 -7.86 -2.45 14.95
C LYS A 182 -8.25 -3.68 14.11
N LYS A 183 -8.75 -4.77 14.73
CA LYS A 183 -9.21 -5.98 14.01
C LYS A 183 -10.36 -5.68 13.03
N VAL A 184 -11.41 -4.97 13.44
CA VAL A 184 -12.53 -4.63 12.54
C VAL A 184 -12.12 -3.62 11.47
N ALA A 185 -11.22 -2.68 11.79
CA ALA A 185 -10.68 -1.75 10.78
C ALA A 185 -9.84 -2.47 9.72
N LEU A 186 -9.05 -3.49 10.11
CA LEU A 186 -8.28 -4.31 9.18
C LEU A 186 -9.20 -5.15 8.29
N ALA A 187 -10.26 -5.75 8.84
CA ALA A 187 -11.31 -6.40 8.06
C ALA A 187 -11.95 -5.43 7.05
N CYS A 188 -12.25 -4.19 7.44
CA CYS A 188 -12.76 -3.15 6.54
C CYS A 188 -11.75 -2.72 5.46
N ALA A 189 -10.44 -2.84 5.72
CA ALA A 189 -9.39 -2.61 4.74
C ALA A 189 -9.22 -3.78 3.75
N MET A 190 -9.58 -5.00 4.16
CA MET A 190 -9.45 -6.22 3.36
C MET A 190 -10.72 -6.59 2.57
N ILE A 191 -11.91 -6.14 2.97
CA ILE A 191 -13.20 -6.63 2.44
C ILE A 191 -13.35 -6.58 0.91
N HIS A 192 -12.75 -5.59 0.23
CA HIS A 192 -12.80 -5.50 -1.24
C HIS A 192 -11.73 -6.30 -1.97
N SER A 193 -10.89 -7.07 -1.27
CA SER A 193 -9.74 -7.82 -1.81
C SER A 193 -8.80 -6.89 -2.63
N PRO A 194 -8.10 -5.96 -1.95
CA PRO A 194 -7.09 -5.14 -2.60
C PRO A 194 -5.92 -5.97 -3.15
N ARG A 195 -5.09 -5.35 -3.98
CA ARG A 195 -3.76 -5.88 -4.33
C ARG A 195 -2.69 -5.50 -3.32
N MET A 196 -2.83 -4.34 -2.67
CA MET A 196 -1.92 -3.89 -1.63
C MET A 196 -2.67 -3.48 -0.35
N LEU A 197 -2.20 -3.97 0.80
CA LEU A 197 -2.57 -3.47 2.12
C LEU A 197 -1.49 -2.51 2.61
N VAL A 198 -1.90 -1.32 3.07
CA VAL A 198 -1.01 -0.31 3.66
C VAL A 198 -1.41 -0.09 5.12
N LEU A 199 -0.58 -0.56 6.06
CA LEU A 199 -0.94 -0.74 7.47
C LEU A 199 0.02 0.00 8.41
N ASP A 200 -0.38 1.11 8.99
CA ASP A 200 0.47 1.94 9.87
C ASP A 200 0.32 1.51 11.34
N GLU A 201 1.39 1.00 11.96
CA GLU A 201 1.44 0.36 13.29
C GLU A 201 0.25 -0.60 13.62
N PRO A 202 -0.06 -1.61 12.76
CA PRO A 202 -1.28 -2.44 12.86
C PRO A 202 -1.44 -3.25 14.15
N PHE A 203 -0.35 -3.61 14.82
CA PHE A 203 -0.34 -4.52 15.97
C PHE A 203 -0.23 -3.82 17.33
N GLU A 204 0.07 -2.53 17.35
CA GLU A 204 0.10 -1.75 18.61
C GLU A 204 -1.31 -1.74 19.24
N SER A 205 -1.40 -1.98 20.55
CA SER A 205 -2.67 -2.17 21.29
C SER A 205 -3.48 -3.43 20.93
N VAL A 206 -2.89 -4.37 20.18
CA VAL A 206 -3.41 -5.73 20.00
C VAL A 206 -2.66 -6.67 20.97
N ASP A 207 -3.35 -7.63 21.59
CA ASP A 207 -2.71 -8.62 22.46
C ASP A 207 -1.86 -9.64 21.68
N PRO A 208 -0.88 -10.32 22.28
CA PRO A 208 0.03 -11.21 21.56
C PRO A 208 -0.64 -12.38 20.81
N VAL A 209 -1.79 -12.87 21.29
CA VAL A 209 -2.50 -14.01 20.66
C VAL A 209 -3.31 -13.52 19.46
N SER A 210 -4.07 -12.43 19.62
CA SER A 210 -4.72 -11.75 18.49
C SER A 210 -3.71 -11.29 17.44
N ALA A 211 -2.53 -10.81 17.86
CA ALA A 211 -1.49 -10.36 16.94
C ALA A 211 -0.90 -11.50 16.10
N ALA A 212 -0.69 -12.69 16.68
CA ALA A 212 -0.25 -13.86 15.94
C ALA A 212 -1.28 -14.27 14.86
N ASN A 213 -2.56 -14.41 15.24
CA ASN A 213 -3.65 -14.72 14.32
C ASN A 213 -3.77 -13.67 13.18
N VAL A 214 -3.59 -12.38 13.49
CA VAL A 214 -3.57 -11.32 12.46
C VAL A 214 -2.34 -11.43 11.53
N VAL A 215 -1.18 -11.84 12.03
CA VAL A 215 0.00 -12.13 11.17
C VAL A 215 -0.29 -13.30 10.24
N GLU A 216 -0.86 -14.40 10.74
CA GLU A 216 -1.19 -15.60 9.94
C GLU A 216 -2.15 -15.26 8.78
N ILE A 217 -3.20 -14.48 9.05
CA ILE A 217 -4.13 -13.98 8.02
C ILE A 217 -3.44 -13.12 6.95
N LEU A 218 -2.50 -12.26 7.37
CA LEU A 218 -1.76 -11.41 6.44
C LEU A 218 -0.72 -12.20 5.64
N GLN A 219 -0.13 -13.25 6.21
CA GLN A 219 0.78 -14.17 5.52
C GLN A 219 0.04 -15.03 4.49
N ASP A 220 -1.16 -15.53 4.80
CA ASP A 220 -1.99 -16.24 3.83
C ASP A 220 -2.45 -15.35 2.67
N TYR A 221 -2.86 -14.10 2.97
CA TYR A 221 -3.16 -13.10 1.95
C TYR A 221 -1.95 -12.79 1.04
N VAL A 222 -0.73 -12.77 1.59
CA VAL A 222 0.51 -12.63 0.80
C VAL A 222 0.80 -13.88 -0.04
N ALA A 223 0.63 -15.07 0.51
CA ALA A 223 0.82 -16.34 -0.20
C ALA A 223 -0.14 -16.49 -1.40
N HIS A 224 -1.34 -15.91 -1.32
CA HIS A 224 -2.31 -15.83 -2.42
C HIS A 224 -2.07 -14.66 -3.40
N GLY A 225 -0.90 -14.00 -3.33
CA GLY A 225 -0.47 -12.97 -4.29
C GLY A 225 -0.93 -11.55 -3.96
N GLY A 226 -1.31 -11.28 -2.71
CA GLY A 226 -1.42 -9.93 -2.17
C GLY A 226 -0.06 -9.36 -1.74
N THR A 227 0.03 -8.03 -1.63
CA THR A 227 1.20 -7.35 -1.05
C THR A 227 0.80 -6.66 0.26
N VAL A 228 1.64 -6.76 1.28
CA VAL A 228 1.49 -6.04 2.55
C VAL A 228 2.64 -5.06 2.71
N VAL A 229 2.33 -3.78 2.93
CA VAL A 229 3.28 -2.75 3.32
C VAL A 229 2.87 -2.23 4.69
N LEU A 230 3.65 -2.50 5.72
CA LEU A 230 3.34 -2.03 7.07
C LEU A 230 4.47 -1.23 7.71
N SER A 231 4.13 -0.33 8.63
CA SER A 231 5.14 0.30 9.48
C SER A 231 5.26 -0.41 10.82
N SER A 232 6.46 -0.43 11.39
CA SER A 232 6.57 -0.48 12.85
C SER A 232 7.85 0.16 13.40
N HIS A 233 7.84 0.48 14.68
CA HIS A 233 9.04 0.71 15.48
C HIS A 233 9.61 -0.60 16.09
N GLY A 234 8.81 -1.68 16.14
CA GLY A 234 9.22 -2.99 16.69
C GLY A 234 10.11 -3.79 15.74
N MET A 235 11.43 -3.59 15.79
CA MET A 235 12.38 -4.22 14.86
C MET A 235 12.42 -5.75 14.96
N ASP A 236 12.33 -6.33 16.16
CA ASP A 236 12.25 -7.79 16.33
C ASP A 236 10.96 -8.40 15.79
N PHE A 237 9.87 -7.63 15.77
CA PHE A 237 8.60 -8.07 15.21
C PHE A 237 8.67 -8.12 13.68
N ILE A 238 9.16 -7.04 13.07
CA ILE A 238 9.42 -6.92 11.62
C ILE A 238 10.37 -8.04 11.14
N GLN A 239 11.46 -8.27 11.88
CA GLN A 239 12.47 -9.28 11.57
C GLN A 239 11.93 -10.73 11.56
N ARG A 240 10.76 -10.99 12.17
CA ARG A 240 10.11 -12.31 12.19
C ARG A 240 9.07 -12.52 11.08
N ILE A 241 8.53 -11.46 10.48
CA ILE A 241 7.35 -11.57 9.60
C ILE A 241 7.56 -10.98 8.21
N CYS A 242 8.55 -10.09 8.03
CA CYS A 242 8.78 -9.39 6.77
C CYS A 242 9.94 -10.02 5.98
N ASP A 243 9.69 -10.40 4.72
CA ASP A 243 10.72 -10.82 3.76
C ASP A 243 11.57 -9.64 3.24
N HIS A 244 10.99 -8.43 3.18
CA HIS A 244 11.68 -7.20 2.80
C HIS A 244 11.51 -6.08 3.84
N VAL A 245 12.46 -5.16 3.92
CA VAL A 245 12.42 -4.05 4.89
C VAL A 245 13.09 -2.77 4.35
N ALA A 246 12.53 -1.61 4.68
CA ALA A 246 13.17 -0.30 4.54
C ALA A 246 13.42 0.34 5.92
N ILE A 247 14.64 0.80 6.16
CA ILE A 247 15.02 1.60 7.33
C ILE A 247 14.88 3.08 6.96
N ILE A 248 13.96 3.79 7.61
CA ILE A 248 13.74 5.24 7.45
C ILE A 248 14.18 5.98 8.70
N VAL A 249 14.99 7.03 8.52
CA VAL A 249 15.44 7.94 9.58
C VAL A 249 15.42 9.37 9.06
N ASN A 250 14.90 10.32 9.86
CA ASN A 250 14.85 11.75 9.53
C ASN A 250 14.29 12.07 8.12
N GLY A 251 13.26 11.33 7.70
CA GLY A 251 12.60 11.48 6.41
C GLY A 251 13.26 10.77 5.23
N ARG A 252 14.42 10.13 5.41
CA ARG A 252 15.21 9.47 4.34
C ARG A 252 15.27 7.95 4.52
N VAL A 253 15.31 7.19 3.42
CA VAL A 253 15.67 5.76 3.44
C VAL A 253 17.18 5.62 3.60
N LEU A 254 17.64 4.86 4.61
CA LEU A 254 19.05 4.57 4.85
C LEU A 254 19.49 3.18 4.33
N ALA A 255 18.54 2.26 4.20
CA ALA A 255 18.71 0.95 3.57
C ALA A 255 17.34 0.37 3.19
N SER A 256 17.26 -0.36 2.08
CA SER A 256 16.06 -1.06 1.62
C SER A 256 16.45 -2.29 0.79
N GLY A 257 15.71 -3.39 0.95
CA GLY A 257 15.98 -4.65 0.25
C GLY A 257 15.31 -5.82 0.97
N THR A 258 15.77 -7.05 0.70
CA THR A 258 15.39 -8.21 1.51
C THR A 258 15.87 -8.06 2.96
N MET A 259 15.26 -8.81 3.88
CA MET A 259 15.62 -8.83 5.29
C MET A 259 17.12 -9.09 5.51
N ASP A 260 17.71 -10.04 4.79
CA ASP A 260 19.12 -10.42 4.96
C ASP A 260 20.11 -9.43 4.32
N GLU A 261 19.79 -8.86 3.16
CA GLU A 261 20.59 -7.78 2.55
C GLU A 261 20.66 -6.55 3.47
N VAL A 262 19.52 -6.15 4.03
CA VAL A 262 19.47 -5.01 4.95
C VAL A 262 20.23 -5.34 6.23
N ARG A 263 19.95 -6.48 6.87
CA ARG A 263 20.62 -6.91 8.11
C ARG A 263 22.13 -7.07 7.97
N ALA A 264 22.63 -7.48 6.80
CA ALA A 264 24.05 -7.69 6.52
C ALA A 264 24.77 -8.54 7.59
N GLY A 265 24.14 -9.67 7.99
CA GLY A 265 24.69 -10.61 8.98
C GLY A 265 24.53 -10.20 10.45
N ARG A 266 23.70 -9.20 10.77
CA ARG A 266 23.43 -8.70 12.14
C ARG A 266 21.96 -8.83 12.53
N SER A 267 21.59 -8.40 13.74
CA SER A 267 20.17 -8.11 14.04
C SER A 267 19.70 -6.86 13.28
N LEU A 268 18.38 -6.73 13.07
CA LEU A 268 17.82 -5.53 12.44
C LEU A 268 18.02 -4.27 13.32
N GLU A 269 18.01 -4.42 14.65
CA GLU A 269 18.31 -3.33 15.60
C GLU A 269 19.78 -2.89 15.50
N GLU A 270 20.73 -3.83 15.48
CA GLU A 270 22.16 -3.53 15.36
C GLU A 270 22.47 -2.80 14.05
N ARG A 271 21.80 -3.21 12.96
CA ARG A 271 21.90 -2.54 11.67
C ARG A 271 21.30 -1.14 11.71
N PHE A 272 20.11 -0.99 12.28
CA PHE A 272 19.45 0.30 12.47
C PHE A 272 20.34 1.26 13.27
N VAL A 273 20.85 0.83 14.43
CA VAL A 273 21.73 1.64 15.30
C VAL A 273 22.99 2.07 14.54
N ALA A 274 23.60 1.18 13.76
CA ALA A 274 24.78 1.50 12.95
C ALA A 274 24.49 2.53 11.84
N LEU A 275 23.29 2.51 11.24
CA LEU A 275 22.87 3.47 10.22
C LEU A 275 22.41 4.82 10.81
N ALA A 276 21.75 4.80 11.97
CA ALA A 276 21.15 5.97 12.61
C ALA A 276 22.16 6.85 13.40
N GLY A 277 23.46 6.56 13.34
CA GLY A 277 24.52 7.34 14.00
C GLY A 277 25.03 6.78 15.35
N GLY A 278 24.70 5.54 15.68
CA GLY A 278 25.22 4.83 16.86
C GLY A 278 24.44 5.04 18.15
N ARG A 279 24.76 4.23 19.18
CA ARG A 279 24.27 4.47 20.55
C ARG A 279 24.96 5.72 21.10
N ARG A 280 24.19 6.73 21.51
CA ARG A 280 24.70 7.77 22.42
C ARG A 280 25.03 7.09 23.75
N THR A 281 26.29 7.12 24.15
CA THR A 281 26.72 6.65 25.47
C THR A 281 26.05 7.48 26.57
N ALA A 282 25.72 6.85 27.70
CA ALA A 282 25.00 7.46 28.82
C ALA A 282 25.93 8.33 29.71
N GLU A 283 26.82 9.11 29.09
CA GLU A 283 27.79 9.98 29.74
C GLU A 283 27.07 11.18 30.39
N GLY A 284 26.68 10.99 31.66
CA GLY A 284 25.97 12.01 32.46
C GLY A 284 25.13 11.43 33.60
N PHE A 285 24.82 10.13 33.59
CA PHE A 285 23.93 9.50 34.58
C PHE A 285 24.67 8.83 35.75
N SER A 286 25.76 9.42 36.24
CA SER A 286 26.50 8.88 37.41
C SER A 286 25.63 8.69 38.65
N TRP A 287 24.59 9.51 38.80
CA TRP A 287 23.60 9.42 39.88
C TRP A 287 22.70 8.18 39.81
N LEU A 288 22.53 7.54 38.64
CA LEU A 288 21.80 6.24 38.54
C LEU A 288 22.57 5.07 39.17
N HIS A 289 23.82 5.28 39.58
CA HIS A 289 24.60 4.33 40.39
C HIS A 289 24.54 4.64 41.89
N SER A 290 23.83 5.71 42.28
CA SER A 290 23.52 6.03 43.68
C SER A 290 22.07 5.64 43.96
N PHE A 291 21.87 4.44 44.50
CA PHE A 291 20.58 4.06 45.06
C PHE A 291 20.27 4.91 46.31
N SER A 292 18.99 5.12 46.61
CA SER A 292 18.57 5.75 47.85
C SER A 292 18.54 4.73 48.99
N ASP A 293 18.98 5.17 50.18
CA ASP A 293 18.81 4.46 51.45
C ASP A 293 17.33 4.40 51.90
#